data_AF-A0A016U4W3-F1
#
_entry.id   AF-A0A016U4W3-F1
#
_cell.length_a   1.000
_cell.length_b   1.000
_cell.length_c   1.000
_cell.angle_alpha   90.00
_cell.angle_beta   90.00
_cell.angle_gamma   90.00
#
_symmetry.space_group_name_H-M   'P 1'
#
loop_
_entity.id
_entity.type
_entity.pdbx_description
1 polymer ?
#
loop_
_entity_poly.entity_id
_entity_poly.type
_entity_poly.pdbx_seq_one_letter_code
_entity_poly.pdbx_strand_id
1 'polypeptide(L)'
;MVGLLNSGSPKELLPKYSLKREDIFLTTKFFPDPNDPAAGARKLVKESLERLKTNYIDMVLIHYPKASELDEKDERNPLHRKLTYIELEKLKDEGLIRSVGVSNYESRHIEEIKSYGKSMPCANQVEYHPHFTRDELKDYCKKEGIFFQAFSSLARQQPELIEDPAVVALAKKHNVSVPLVLLSWALSQGVGIVPKSATPQRIIDNLEVTNLTLDKDEIESLHKLNRDQHYIRCYGWRVT
;
A
#
# COMPACT_ATOMS: atom_id res chain seq x y z
N MET A 1 3.78 0.50 -7.52
CA MET A 1 2.31 0.59 -7.63
C MET A 1 1.97 0.77 -9.11
N VAL A 2 1.40 -0.24 -9.78
CA VAL A 2 1.00 -0.09 -11.19
C VAL A 2 -0.34 0.63 -11.28
N GLY A 3 -0.33 1.91 -10.92
CA GLY A 3 -1.32 2.86 -11.38
C GLY A 3 -0.74 3.54 -12.60
N LEU A 4 -1.30 3.24 -13.79
CA LEU A 4 -1.03 3.92 -15.07
C LEU A 4 0.36 3.64 -15.68
N LEU A 5 0.54 2.44 -16.25
CA LEU A 5 1.47 2.30 -17.38
C LEU A 5 0.84 3.00 -18.60
N ASN A 6 0.89 4.33 -18.63
CA ASN A 6 0.65 5.09 -19.85
C ASN A 6 1.86 5.00 -20.82
N SER A 7 2.91 4.25 -20.46
CA SER A 7 4.23 4.25 -21.10
C SER A 7 4.74 2.88 -21.59
N GLY A 8 3.87 1.86 -21.68
CA GLY A 8 4.21 0.54 -22.24
C GLY A 8 4.16 -0.61 -21.21
N SER A 9 4.01 -1.84 -21.71
CA SER A 9 3.93 -3.03 -20.86
C SER A 9 5.31 -3.50 -20.37
N PRO A 10 5.41 -4.23 -19.23
CA PRO A 10 6.66 -4.87 -18.79
C PRO A 10 7.35 -5.68 -19.90
N LYS A 11 6.56 -6.38 -20.73
CA LYS A 11 7.07 -7.14 -21.88
C LYS A 11 7.86 -6.28 -22.89
N GLU A 12 7.49 -5.02 -23.05
CA GLU A 12 8.15 -4.08 -23.98
C GLU A 12 9.29 -3.31 -23.33
N LEU A 13 9.17 -2.99 -22.04
CA LEU A 13 10.13 -2.13 -21.34
C LEU A 13 11.32 -2.89 -20.78
N LEU A 14 11.12 -4.07 -20.18
CA LEU A 14 12.17 -4.79 -19.47
C LEU A 14 13.37 -5.18 -20.36
N PRO A 15 13.18 -5.69 -21.60
CA PRO A 15 14.31 -6.03 -22.48
C PRO A 15 15.19 -4.84 -22.83
N LYS A 16 14.63 -3.62 -22.90
CA LYS A 16 15.39 -2.39 -23.20
C LYS A 16 16.43 -2.06 -22.12
N TYR A 17 16.22 -2.57 -20.91
CA TYR A 17 17.11 -2.36 -19.76
C TYR A 17 17.80 -3.64 -19.31
N SER A 18 17.80 -4.69 -20.14
CA SER A 18 18.36 -6.02 -19.81
C SER A 18 17.76 -6.63 -18.54
N LEU A 19 16.50 -6.33 -18.24
CA LEU A 19 15.76 -6.87 -17.10
C LEU A 19 14.85 -8.02 -17.54
N LYS A 20 14.62 -8.95 -16.62
CA LYS A 20 13.68 -10.07 -16.73
C LYS A 20 12.43 -9.80 -15.88
N ARG A 21 11.41 -10.65 -16.04
CA ARG A 21 10.16 -10.50 -15.29
C ARG A 21 10.37 -10.69 -13.79
N GLU A 22 11.26 -11.61 -13.41
CA GLU A 22 11.64 -11.90 -12.02
C GLU A 22 12.47 -10.79 -11.35
N ASP A 23 13.02 -9.83 -12.12
CA ASP A 23 13.78 -8.70 -11.57
C ASP A 23 12.89 -7.57 -11.04
N ILE A 24 11.58 -7.64 -11.25
CA ILE A 24 10.63 -6.62 -10.81
C ILE A 24 9.54 -7.20 -9.93
N PHE A 25 9.05 -6.38 -8.99
CA PHE A 25 7.90 -6.69 -8.15
C PHE A 25 6.66 -5.91 -8.61
N LEU A 26 5.67 -6.61 -9.17
CA LEU A 26 4.42 -6.04 -9.64
C LEU A 26 3.32 -6.17 -8.59
N THR A 27 2.80 -5.02 -8.16
CA THR A 27 1.58 -4.93 -7.34
C THR A 27 0.44 -4.27 -8.11
N THR A 28 -0.73 -4.93 -8.12
CA THR A 28 -2.01 -4.34 -8.54
C THR A 28 -3.04 -4.44 -7.43
N LYS A 29 -4.17 -3.75 -7.59
CA LYS A 29 -5.26 -3.73 -6.61
C LYS A 29 -6.61 -3.48 -7.27
N PHE A 30 -7.66 -4.03 -6.67
CA PHE A 30 -9.04 -3.84 -7.13
C PHE A 30 -10.02 -3.73 -5.97
N PHE A 31 -11.17 -3.09 -6.19
CA PHE A 31 -12.29 -3.15 -5.26
C PHE A 31 -13.02 -4.49 -5.41
N PRO A 32 -13.49 -5.11 -4.31
CA PRO A 32 -14.40 -6.25 -4.39
C PRO A 32 -15.57 -5.96 -5.35
N ASP A 33 -16.02 -6.97 -6.08
CA ASP A 33 -17.22 -6.86 -6.91
C ASP A 33 -18.48 -6.84 -6.01
N PRO A 34 -19.47 -5.97 -6.28
CA PRO A 34 -20.65 -5.82 -5.43
C PRO A 34 -21.71 -6.91 -5.61
N ASN A 35 -21.59 -7.77 -6.64
CA ASN A 35 -22.58 -8.80 -6.94
C ASN A 35 -21.99 -10.21 -6.81
N ASP A 36 -20.80 -10.43 -7.37
CA ASP A 36 -20.08 -11.72 -7.28
C ASP A 36 -18.60 -11.48 -6.96
N PRO A 37 -18.26 -11.36 -5.66
CA PRO A 37 -16.90 -11.04 -5.24
C PRO A 37 -15.85 -12.04 -5.73
N ALA A 38 -16.20 -13.33 -5.81
CA ALA A 38 -15.28 -14.37 -6.26
C ALA A 38 -15.07 -14.30 -7.78
N ALA A 39 -16.14 -14.32 -8.57
CA ALA A 39 -16.00 -14.23 -10.03
C ALA A 39 -15.34 -12.91 -10.45
N GLY A 40 -15.68 -11.81 -9.77
CA GLY A 40 -15.09 -10.49 -9.97
C GLY A 40 -13.59 -10.47 -9.68
N ALA A 41 -13.14 -11.03 -8.55
CA ALA A 41 -11.72 -11.13 -8.22
C ALA A 41 -10.93 -11.87 -9.31
N ARG A 42 -11.42 -13.05 -9.73
CA ARG A 42 -10.78 -13.83 -10.80
C ARG A 42 -10.72 -13.08 -12.12
N LYS A 43 -11.83 -12.45 -12.51
CA LYS A 43 -11.90 -11.64 -13.74
C LYS A 43 -10.86 -10.51 -13.71
N LEU A 44 -10.82 -9.71 -12.65
CA LEU A 44 -9.93 -8.54 -12.54
C LEU A 44 -8.44 -8.92 -12.47
N VAL A 45 -8.10 -10.07 -11.89
CA VAL A 45 -6.73 -10.61 -11.92
C VAL A 45 -6.35 -11.01 -13.36
N LYS A 46 -7.21 -11.74 -14.07
CA LYS A 46 -6.95 -12.15 -15.46
C LYS A 46 -6.81 -10.94 -16.40
N GLU A 47 -7.72 -9.97 -16.31
CA GLU A 47 -7.62 -8.72 -17.07
C GLU A 47 -6.33 -7.95 -16.75
N SER A 48 -5.87 -7.98 -15.49
CA SER A 48 -4.60 -7.37 -15.11
C SER A 48 -3.40 -8.09 -15.72
N LEU A 49 -3.39 -9.43 -15.75
CA LEU A 49 -2.35 -10.23 -16.41
C LEU A 49 -2.27 -9.92 -17.90
N GLU A 50 -3.42 -9.87 -18.58
CA GLU A 50 -3.54 -9.52 -20.00
C GLU A 50 -3.02 -8.11 -20.28
N ARG A 51 -3.49 -7.11 -19.53
CA ARG A 51 -3.07 -5.72 -19.69
C ARG A 51 -1.57 -5.52 -19.43
N LEU A 52 -1.03 -6.22 -18.43
CA LEU A 52 0.40 -6.20 -18.10
C LEU A 52 1.24 -7.11 -18.99
N LYS A 53 0.61 -7.91 -19.87
CA LYS A 53 1.26 -8.90 -20.75
C LYS A 53 2.25 -9.79 -19.99
N THR A 54 1.82 -10.32 -18.83
CA THR A 54 2.63 -11.19 -17.98
C THR A 54 1.82 -12.39 -17.49
N ASN A 55 2.52 -13.46 -17.09
CA ASN A 55 1.88 -14.70 -16.66
C ASN A 55 1.61 -14.76 -15.15
N TYR A 56 2.20 -13.84 -14.35
CA TYR A 56 1.96 -13.76 -12.91
C TYR A 56 2.09 -12.33 -12.38
N ILE A 57 1.44 -12.07 -11.25
CA ILE A 57 1.56 -10.82 -10.46
C ILE A 57 2.18 -11.14 -9.11
N ASP A 58 3.15 -10.35 -8.64
CA ASP A 58 3.83 -10.62 -7.37
C ASP A 58 2.91 -10.43 -6.17
N MET A 59 2.09 -9.37 -6.17
CA MET A 59 1.12 -9.13 -5.11
C MET A 59 -0.17 -8.53 -5.65
N VAL A 60 -1.31 -9.08 -5.23
CA VAL A 60 -2.63 -8.47 -5.44
C VAL A 60 -3.17 -8.00 -4.10
N LEU A 61 -3.56 -6.73 -4.03
CA LEU A 61 -4.21 -6.16 -2.86
C LEU A 61 -5.72 -6.05 -3.08
N ILE A 62 -6.51 -6.47 -2.10
CA ILE A 62 -7.89 -6.01 -2.00
C ILE A 62 -7.83 -4.53 -1.61
N HIS A 63 -8.25 -3.64 -2.53
CA HIS A 63 -8.02 -2.20 -2.41
C HIS A 63 -8.75 -1.57 -1.22
N TYR A 64 -9.89 -2.12 -0.82
CA TYR A 64 -10.74 -1.55 0.21
C TYR A 64 -11.59 -2.65 0.88
N PRO A 65 -11.98 -2.52 2.17
CA PRO A 65 -12.74 -3.55 2.90
C PRO A 65 -14.22 -3.69 2.50
N LYS A 66 -14.63 -3.03 1.42
CA LYS A 66 -15.95 -3.15 0.78
C LYS A 66 -15.83 -2.90 -0.73
N ALA A 67 -16.85 -3.33 -1.47
CA ALA A 67 -17.03 -2.89 -2.85
C ALA A 67 -17.28 -1.37 -2.93
N SER A 68 -16.97 -0.74 -4.06
CA SER A 68 -17.10 0.71 -4.24
C SER A 68 -18.54 1.19 -4.11
N GLU A 69 -19.48 0.36 -4.54
CA GLU A 69 -20.92 0.63 -4.67
C GLU A 69 -21.70 0.41 -3.38
N LEU A 70 -21.12 -0.29 -2.40
CA LEU A 70 -21.79 -0.63 -1.15
C LEU A 70 -21.62 0.47 -0.10
N ASP A 71 -22.58 0.59 0.81
CA ASP A 71 -22.45 1.46 1.98
C ASP A 71 -21.36 0.94 2.95
N GLU A 72 -20.82 1.82 3.78
CA GLU A 72 -19.87 1.46 4.84
C GLU A 72 -20.46 0.41 5.79
N LYS A 73 -21.77 0.43 6.02
CA LYS A 73 -22.47 -0.48 6.94
C LYS A 73 -23.28 -1.58 6.25
N ASP A 74 -23.05 -1.81 4.95
CA ASP A 74 -23.74 -2.87 4.22
C ASP A 74 -23.40 -4.24 4.83
N GLU A 75 -24.43 -5.01 5.20
CA GLU A 75 -24.29 -6.33 5.86
C GLU A 75 -23.57 -7.36 4.98
N ARG A 76 -23.46 -7.11 3.66
CA ARG A 76 -22.73 -7.97 2.75
C ARG A 76 -21.21 -7.78 2.82
N ASN A 77 -20.72 -6.68 3.40
CA ASN A 77 -19.29 -6.36 3.42
C ASN A 77 -18.42 -7.49 4.00
N PRO A 78 -18.72 -8.11 5.15
CA PRO A 78 -17.96 -9.25 5.66
C PRO A 78 -17.92 -10.45 4.70
N LEU A 79 -19.06 -10.78 4.09
CA LEU A 79 -19.15 -11.87 3.12
C LEU A 79 -18.31 -11.56 1.86
N HIS A 80 -18.33 -10.32 1.39
CA HIS A 80 -17.56 -9.90 0.22
C HIS A 80 -16.06 -9.95 0.49
N ARG A 81 -15.60 -9.52 1.66
CA ARG A 81 -14.19 -9.66 2.09
C ARG A 81 -13.78 -11.13 2.06
N LYS A 82 -14.58 -12.01 2.67
CA LYS A 82 -14.35 -13.45 2.70
C LYS A 82 -14.24 -14.08 1.31
N LEU A 83 -15.25 -13.88 0.47
CA LEU A 83 -15.29 -14.49 -0.86
C LEU A 83 -14.17 -13.98 -1.76
N THR A 84 -13.86 -12.68 -1.69
CA THR A 84 -12.73 -12.09 -2.44
C THR A 84 -11.40 -12.69 -2.00
N TYR A 85 -11.15 -12.78 -0.68
CA TYR A 85 -9.88 -13.25 -0.14
C TYR A 85 -9.64 -14.73 -0.47
N ILE A 86 -10.64 -15.59 -0.25
CA ILE A 86 -10.55 -17.02 -0.58
C ILE A 86 -10.27 -17.22 -2.07
N GLU A 87 -10.88 -16.42 -2.94
CA GLU A 87 -10.62 -16.53 -4.37
C GLU A 87 -9.18 -16.11 -4.74
N LEU A 88 -8.65 -15.05 -4.12
CA LEU A 88 -7.24 -14.68 -4.29
C LEU A 88 -6.30 -15.79 -3.80
N GLU A 89 -6.61 -16.50 -2.72
CA GLU A 89 -5.82 -17.65 -2.30
C GLU A 89 -5.84 -18.79 -3.33
N LYS A 90 -6.98 -19.07 -3.97
CA LYS A 90 -7.02 -20.04 -5.08
C LYS A 90 -6.19 -19.59 -6.27
N LEU A 91 -6.24 -18.31 -6.64
CA LEU A 91 -5.44 -17.76 -7.74
C LEU A 91 -3.94 -17.80 -7.43
N LYS A 92 -3.57 -17.73 -6.14
CA LYS A 92 -2.21 -17.98 -5.67
C LYS A 92 -1.82 -19.44 -5.83
N ASP A 93 -2.69 -20.37 -5.42
CA ASP A 93 -2.49 -21.82 -5.59
C ASP A 93 -2.36 -22.19 -7.09
N GLU A 94 -3.06 -21.48 -7.99
CA GLU A 94 -2.95 -21.60 -9.46
C GLU A 94 -1.69 -20.95 -10.05
N GLY A 95 -0.90 -20.21 -9.26
CA GLY A 95 0.32 -19.55 -9.70
C GLY A 95 0.13 -18.25 -10.49
N LEU A 96 -1.12 -17.76 -10.63
CA LEU A 96 -1.44 -16.51 -11.31
C LEU A 96 -1.02 -15.28 -10.50
N ILE A 97 -0.96 -15.43 -9.18
CA ILE A 97 -0.42 -14.42 -8.27
C ILE A 97 0.55 -15.09 -7.28
N ARG A 98 1.52 -14.36 -6.72
CA ARG A 98 2.44 -14.91 -5.72
C ARG A 98 1.99 -14.65 -4.30
N SER A 99 1.37 -13.50 -4.06
CA SER A 99 0.98 -13.06 -2.72
C SER A 99 -0.36 -12.31 -2.71
N VAL A 100 -1.08 -12.45 -1.60
CA VAL A 100 -2.34 -11.76 -1.33
C VAL A 100 -2.11 -10.76 -0.21
N GLY A 101 -2.49 -9.51 -0.41
CA GLY A 101 -2.49 -8.50 0.64
C GLY A 101 -3.80 -7.71 0.64
N VAL A 102 -3.88 -6.73 1.52
CA VAL A 102 -5.03 -5.85 1.69
C VAL A 102 -4.61 -4.38 1.72
N SER A 103 -5.57 -3.47 1.54
CA SER A 103 -5.35 -2.04 1.64
C SER A 103 -6.54 -1.38 2.29
N ASN A 104 -6.28 -0.40 3.17
CA ASN A 104 -7.30 0.28 3.97
C ASN A 104 -8.07 -0.65 4.94
N TYR A 105 -7.45 -1.76 5.36
CA TYR A 105 -8.05 -2.66 6.35
C TYR A 105 -7.63 -2.25 7.76
N GLU A 106 -8.56 -2.37 8.71
CA GLU A 106 -8.29 -2.28 10.14
C GLU A 106 -8.04 -3.68 10.72
N SER A 107 -7.54 -3.75 11.95
CA SER A 107 -7.28 -5.00 12.67
C SER A 107 -8.50 -5.93 12.68
N ARG A 108 -9.71 -5.40 12.91
CA ARG A 108 -10.95 -6.19 12.89
C ARG A 108 -11.26 -6.86 11.55
N HIS A 109 -10.96 -6.21 10.42
CA HIS A 109 -11.13 -6.84 9.10
C HIS A 109 -10.10 -7.94 8.86
N ILE A 110 -8.90 -7.79 9.41
CA ILE A 110 -7.83 -8.78 9.32
C ILE A 110 -8.13 -9.98 10.23
N GLU A 111 -8.70 -9.75 11.42
CA GLU A 111 -9.18 -10.81 12.31
C GLU A 111 -10.29 -11.66 11.66
N GLU A 112 -11.18 -11.04 10.88
CA GLU A 112 -12.12 -11.81 10.06
C GLU A 112 -11.39 -12.75 9.09
N ILE A 113 -10.36 -12.27 8.38
CA ILE A 113 -9.55 -13.09 7.47
C ILE A 113 -8.95 -14.29 8.20
N LYS A 114 -8.44 -14.09 9.42
CA LYS A 114 -7.87 -15.16 10.24
C LYS A 114 -8.84 -16.33 10.48
N SER A 115 -10.15 -16.06 10.49
CA SER A 115 -11.18 -17.09 10.70
C SER A 115 -11.48 -17.97 9.47
N TYR A 116 -11.11 -17.55 8.26
CA TYR A 116 -11.46 -18.26 7.03
C TYR A 116 -10.33 -18.40 5.99
N GLY A 117 -9.27 -17.60 6.08
CA GLY A 117 -8.13 -17.65 5.17
C GLY A 117 -7.18 -18.79 5.54
N LYS A 118 -6.54 -19.39 4.54
CA LYS A 118 -5.46 -20.36 4.76
C LYS A 118 -4.17 -19.67 5.24
N SER A 119 -4.01 -18.38 4.96
CA SER A 119 -2.86 -17.57 5.35
C SER A 119 -3.27 -16.12 5.63
N MET A 120 -2.54 -15.46 6.52
CA MET A 120 -2.69 -14.01 6.76
C MET A 120 -2.29 -13.21 5.50
N PRO A 121 -2.86 -12.01 5.28
CA PRO A 121 -2.43 -11.15 4.19
C PRO A 121 -0.95 -10.80 4.36
N CYS A 122 -0.16 -10.85 3.28
CA CYS A 122 1.28 -10.59 3.38
C CYS A 122 1.60 -9.11 3.65
N ALA A 123 0.67 -8.21 3.33
CA ALA A 123 0.82 -6.78 3.52
C ALA A 123 -0.52 -6.08 3.78
N ASN A 124 -0.49 -4.98 4.52
CA ASN A 124 -1.59 -4.02 4.64
C ASN A 124 -1.11 -2.64 4.20
N GLN A 125 -1.65 -2.15 3.08
CA GLN A 125 -1.30 -0.84 2.51
C GLN A 125 -2.28 0.23 3.01
N VAL A 126 -1.83 1.18 3.84
CA VAL A 126 -2.66 2.22 4.48
C VAL A 126 -2.05 3.62 4.38
N GLU A 127 -2.87 4.65 4.59
CA GLU A 127 -2.38 6.02 4.72
C GLU A 127 -1.53 6.12 5.99
N TYR A 128 -0.29 6.60 5.86
CA TYR A 128 0.65 6.70 6.97
C TYR A 128 1.69 7.79 6.71
N HIS A 129 1.79 8.72 7.65
CA HIS A 129 2.68 9.89 7.66
C HIS A 129 2.66 10.51 9.07
N PRO A 130 3.53 11.48 9.41
CA PRO A 130 3.62 12.01 10.77
C PRO A 130 2.31 12.53 11.39
N HIS A 131 1.36 13.05 10.61
CA HIS A 131 0.04 13.45 11.12
C HIS A 131 -0.96 12.30 11.36
N PHE A 132 -0.65 11.09 10.90
CA PHE A 132 -1.52 9.90 10.99
C PHE A 132 -0.67 8.64 11.14
N THR A 133 -0.29 8.34 12.40
CA THR A 133 0.69 7.30 12.74
C THR A 133 0.11 5.91 12.89
N ARG A 134 -1.21 5.75 13.07
CA ARG A 134 -1.89 4.43 13.00
C ARG A 134 -1.24 3.37 13.92
N ASP A 135 -0.78 3.76 15.10
CA ASP A 135 0.12 2.95 15.93
C ASP A 135 -0.46 1.58 16.29
N GLU A 136 -1.71 1.52 16.72
CA GLU A 136 -2.39 0.26 17.04
C GLU A 136 -2.43 -0.71 15.85
N LEU A 137 -2.69 -0.19 14.65
CA LEU A 137 -2.75 -1.00 13.43
C LEU A 137 -1.36 -1.47 12.99
N LYS A 138 -0.36 -0.59 13.11
CA LYS A 138 1.04 -0.91 12.78
C LYS A 138 1.57 -2.01 13.71
N ASP A 139 1.33 -1.89 15.01
CA ASP A 139 1.72 -2.89 16.01
C ASP A 139 1.00 -4.22 15.79
N TYR A 140 -0.30 -4.17 15.49
CA TYR A 140 -1.06 -5.36 15.12
C TYR A 140 -0.48 -6.06 13.88
N CYS A 141 -0.20 -5.31 12.81
CA CYS A 141 0.41 -5.87 11.60
C CYS A 141 1.78 -6.50 11.90
N LYS A 142 2.62 -5.83 12.70
CA LYS A 142 3.92 -6.37 13.11
C LYS A 142 3.77 -7.68 13.89
N LYS A 143 2.84 -7.74 14.84
CA LYS A 143 2.57 -8.95 15.65
C LYS A 143 2.13 -10.13 14.80
N GLU A 144 1.27 -9.90 13.82
CA GLU A 144 0.74 -10.97 12.95
C GLU A 144 1.63 -11.27 11.72
N GLY A 145 2.82 -10.65 11.62
CA GLY A 145 3.76 -10.87 10.52
C GLY A 145 3.31 -10.26 9.19
N ILE A 146 2.47 -9.22 9.23
CA ILE A 146 1.91 -8.52 8.06
C ILE A 146 2.80 -7.31 7.74
N PHE A 147 3.28 -7.21 6.51
CA PHE A 147 4.10 -6.08 6.09
C PHE A 147 3.27 -4.78 6.03
N PHE A 148 3.59 -3.82 6.89
CA PHE A 148 2.91 -2.53 6.91
C PHE A 148 3.48 -1.63 5.81
N GLN A 149 2.62 -1.16 4.90
CA GLN A 149 3.04 -0.36 3.74
C GLN A 149 2.30 0.98 3.69
N ALA A 150 3.04 2.07 3.73
CA ALA A 150 2.53 3.43 3.65
C ALA A 150 2.22 3.84 2.21
N PHE A 151 1.03 4.41 2.00
CA PHE A 151 0.75 5.31 0.88
C PHE A 151 0.49 6.73 1.38
N SER A 152 0.55 7.71 0.47
CA SER A 152 0.38 9.13 0.80
C SER A 152 1.35 9.63 1.89
N SER A 153 2.58 9.11 1.94
CA SER A 153 3.59 9.48 2.94
C SER A 153 3.94 10.98 2.98
N LEU A 154 3.63 11.72 1.92
CA LEU A 154 3.78 13.18 1.84
C LEU A 154 2.51 13.93 2.25
N ALA A 155 1.52 13.25 2.83
CA ALA A 155 0.25 13.82 3.28
C ALA A 155 -0.41 14.73 2.23
N ARG A 156 -0.41 14.35 0.94
CA ARG A 156 -0.92 15.20 -0.16
C ARG A 156 -0.33 16.62 -0.23
N GLN A 157 0.91 16.80 0.21
CA GLN A 157 1.62 18.10 0.25
C GLN A 157 0.92 19.13 1.15
N GLN A 158 0.30 18.68 2.25
CA GLN A 158 -0.37 19.57 3.19
C GLN A 158 0.65 20.50 3.86
N PRO A 159 0.51 21.83 3.74
CA PRO A 159 1.48 22.80 4.23
C PRO A 159 1.82 22.61 5.69
N GLU A 160 0.83 22.28 6.52
CA GLU A 160 1.00 22.08 7.95
C GLU A 160 1.96 20.92 8.28
N LEU A 161 2.21 19.99 7.35
CA LEU A 161 3.22 18.95 7.52
C LEU A 161 4.54 19.34 6.84
N ILE A 162 4.48 19.75 5.58
CA ILE A 162 5.70 19.94 4.77
C ILE A 162 6.45 21.21 5.15
N GLU A 163 5.79 22.17 5.80
CA GLU A 163 6.39 23.40 6.33
C GLU A 163 6.60 23.32 7.84
N ASP A 164 6.25 22.20 8.49
CA ASP A 164 6.43 22.03 9.93
C ASP A 164 7.91 22.27 10.32
N PRO A 165 8.20 23.12 11.32
CA PRO A 165 9.56 23.44 11.71
C PRO A 165 10.42 22.22 12.04
N ALA A 166 9.86 21.15 12.62
CA ALA A 166 10.59 19.93 12.92
C ALA A 166 11.01 19.20 11.63
N VAL A 167 10.10 19.10 10.66
CA VAL A 167 10.37 18.47 9.36
C VAL A 167 11.40 19.28 8.58
N VAL A 168 11.26 20.61 8.53
CA VAL A 168 12.20 21.51 7.84
C VAL A 168 13.58 21.51 8.52
N ALA A 169 13.63 21.45 9.86
CA ALA A 169 14.89 21.36 10.59
C ALA A 169 15.64 20.07 10.29
N LEU A 170 14.95 18.92 10.22
CA LEU A 170 15.57 17.65 9.83
C LEU A 170 16.04 17.65 8.37
N ALA A 171 15.26 18.23 7.47
CA ALA A 171 15.66 18.38 6.07
C ALA A 171 16.98 19.17 5.95
N LYS A 172 17.11 20.28 6.71
CA LYS A 172 18.35 21.05 6.81
C LYS A 172 19.49 20.27 7.46
N LYS A 173 19.22 19.57 8.58
CA LYS A 173 20.21 18.78 9.32
C LYS A 173 20.87 17.73 8.43
N HIS A 174 20.08 17.06 7.60
CA HIS A 174 20.54 16.01 6.69
C HIS A 174 20.96 16.54 5.31
N ASN A 175 20.79 17.84 5.03
CA ASN A 175 21.01 18.44 3.71
C ASN A 175 20.22 17.74 2.59
N VAL A 176 18.94 17.46 2.85
CA VAL A 176 18.02 16.75 1.94
C VAL A 176 16.70 17.50 1.83
N SER A 177 15.85 17.07 0.89
CA SER A 177 14.51 17.67 0.73
C SER A 177 13.53 17.19 1.81
N VAL A 178 12.52 18.00 2.11
CA VAL A 178 11.41 17.63 3.01
C VAL A 178 10.72 16.32 2.59
N PRO A 179 10.39 16.10 1.30
CA PRO A 179 9.86 14.81 0.87
C PRO A 179 10.75 13.62 1.23
N LEU A 180 12.08 13.77 1.14
CA LEU A 180 12.99 12.70 1.49
C LEU A 180 12.96 12.37 2.98
N VAL A 181 12.87 13.38 3.85
CA VAL A 181 12.70 13.19 5.30
C VAL A 181 11.40 12.43 5.59
N LEU A 182 10.28 12.83 4.99
CA LEU A 182 8.98 12.20 5.22
C LEU A 182 8.93 10.75 4.73
N LEU A 183 9.56 10.46 3.59
CA LEU A 183 9.70 9.08 3.09
C LEU A 183 10.62 8.25 3.99
N SER A 184 11.74 8.83 4.42
CA SER A 184 12.73 8.16 5.29
C SER A 184 12.16 7.91 6.69
N TRP A 185 11.27 8.76 7.18
CA TRP A 185 10.60 8.58 8.46
C TRP A 185 9.79 7.27 8.50
N ALA A 186 9.07 6.93 7.43
CA ALA A 186 8.40 5.64 7.33
C ALA A 186 9.42 4.50 7.19
N LEU A 187 10.36 4.63 6.24
CA LEU A 187 11.31 3.56 5.92
C LEU A 187 12.23 3.18 7.10
N SER A 188 12.68 4.17 7.87
CA SER A 188 13.56 3.97 9.05
C SER A 188 12.88 3.19 10.18
N GLN A 189 11.56 3.00 10.10
CA GLN A 189 10.76 2.23 11.06
C GLN A 189 10.35 0.85 10.51
N GLY A 190 10.91 0.42 9.39
CA GLY A 190 10.55 -0.83 8.73
C GLY A 190 9.20 -0.79 8.01
N VAL A 191 8.65 0.40 7.75
CA VAL A 191 7.42 0.58 6.97
C VAL A 191 7.77 0.71 5.49
N GLY A 192 7.16 -0.13 4.65
CA GLY A 192 7.33 -0.02 3.19
C GLY A 192 6.70 1.27 2.65
N ILE A 193 7.28 1.86 1.61
CA ILE A 193 6.75 3.09 0.99
C ILE A 193 6.45 2.87 -0.49
N VAL A 194 5.45 3.58 -1.02
CA VAL A 194 5.10 3.58 -2.45
C VAL A 194 4.89 5.01 -2.98
N PRO A 195 5.95 5.84 -3.03
CA PRO A 195 5.84 7.22 -3.50
C PRO A 195 5.40 7.27 -4.96
N LYS A 196 4.35 8.05 -5.26
CA LYS A 196 3.87 8.28 -6.63
C LYS A 196 4.59 9.49 -7.23
N SER A 197 5.20 9.31 -8.40
CA SER A 197 5.66 10.42 -9.25
C SER A 197 5.48 10.07 -10.72
N ALA A 198 5.17 11.07 -11.54
CA ALA A 198 5.26 11.00 -13.00
C ALA A 198 6.38 11.91 -13.55
N THR A 199 7.11 12.61 -12.67
CA THR A 199 8.23 13.48 -13.03
C THR A 199 9.52 12.67 -12.90
N PRO A 200 10.30 12.47 -13.97
CA PRO A 200 11.52 11.64 -13.93
C PRO A 200 12.50 12.04 -12.83
N GLN A 201 12.76 13.35 -12.66
CA GLN A 201 13.65 13.84 -11.62
C GLN A 201 13.17 13.44 -10.22
N ARG A 202 11.88 13.63 -9.91
CA ARG A 202 11.31 13.21 -8.61
C ARG A 202 11.35 11.70 -8.41
N ILE A 203 11.33 10.88 -9.47
CA ILE A 203 11.51 9.42 -9.33
C ILE A 203 12.92 9.13 -8.85
N ILE A 204 13.93 9.77 -9.45
CA ILE A 204 15.33 9.66 -9.04
C ILE A 204 15.50 10.17 -7.60
N ASP A 205 15.01 11.38 -7.31
CA ASP A 205 15.14 11.99 -5.98
C ASP A 205 14.48 11.14 -4.88
N ASN A 206 13.34 10.51 -5.16
CA ASN A 206 12.67 9.64 -4.19
C ASN A 206 13.45 8.35 -3.91
N LEU A 207 14.32 7.89 -4.83
CA LEU A 207 15.14 6.70 -4.61
C LEU A 207 16.28 6.96 -3.63
N GLU A 208 16.73 8.22 -3.48
CA GLU A 208 17.74 8.61 -2.49
C GLU A 208 17.30 8.35 -1.04
N VAL A 209 16.02 8.04 -0.81
CA VAL A 209 15.50 7.65 0.50
C VAL A 209 16.23 6.44 1.08
N THR A 210 16.79 5.58 0.22
CA THR A 210 17.56 4.40 0.66
C THR A 210 18.90 4.76 1.29
N ASN A 211 19.38 6.00 1.09
CA ASN A 211 20.64 6.51 1.63
C ASN A 211 20.44 7.27 2.96
N LEU A 212 19.20 7.49 3.39
CA LEU A 212 18.87 8.24 4.62
C LEU A 212 18.18 7.32 5.63
N THR A 213 18.79 7.19 6.81
CA THR A 213 18.19 6.53 7.97
C THR A 213 18.07 7.55 9.09
N LEU A 214 16.85 7.81 9.53
CA LEU A 214 16.59 8.67 10.68
C LEU A 214 16.86 7.89 11.97
N ASP A 215 17.46 8.55 12.95
CA ASP A 215 17.67 7.95 14.27
C ASP A 215 16.37 7.91 15.09
N LYS A 216 16.42 7.25 16.26
CA LYS A 216 15.25 7.08 17.13
C LYS A 216 14.66 8.42 17.60
N ASP A 217 15.50 9.40 17.91
CA ASP A 217 15.06 10.69 18.44
C ASP A 217 14.44 11.54 17.32
N GLU A 218 14.99 11.47 16.12
CA GLU A 218 14.44 12.10 14.92
C GLU A 218 13.08 11.50 14.54
N ILE A 219 12.98 10.17 14.55
CA ILE A 219 11.71 9.46 14.32
C ILE A 219 10.67 9.92 15.34
N GLU A 220 11.02 9.93 16.62
CA GLU A 220 10.14 10.34 17.72
C GLU A 220 9.74 11.81 17.61
N SER A 221 10.64 12.68 17.15
CA SER A 221 10.34 14.11 16.96
C SER A 221 9.23 14.32 15.93
N LEU A 222 9.22 13.53 14.85
CA LEU A 222 8.17 13.56 13.83
C LEU A 222 6.94 12.79 14.28
N HIS A 223 7.10 11.71 15.05
CA HIS A 223 5.98 10.93 15.60
C HIS A 223 5.03 11.78 16.44
N LYS A 224 5.59 12.72 17.21
CA LYS A 224 4.84 13.68 18.04
C LYS A 224 3.95 14.64 17.27
N LEU A 225 4.11 14.73 15.95
CA LEU A 225 3.21 15.50 15.09
C LEU A 225 1.86 14.80 14.86
N ASN A 226 1.68 13.58 15.37
CA ASN A 226 0.42 12.85 15.21
C ASN A 226 -0.75 13.65 15.75
N ARG A 227 -1.82 13.71 14.95
CA ARG A 227 -3.07 14.38 15.29
C ARG A 227 -4.28 13.66 14.71
N ASP A 228 -4.09 12.38 14.42
CA ASP A 228 -5.07 11.49 13.80
C ASP A 228 -5.72 12.07 12.52
N GLN A 229 -4.96 12.87 11.79
CA GLN A 229 -5.45 13.61 10.62
C GLN A 229 -5.07 12.88 9.34
N HIS A 230 -6.05 12.24 8.71
CA HIS A 230 -5.93 11.67 7.37
C HIS A 230 -6.18 12.73 6.29
N TYR A 231 -5.60 12.58 5.10
CA TYR A 231 -5.74 13.49 3.97
C TYR A 231 -6.24 12.82 2.70
N ILE A 232 -6.45 11.51 2.74
CA ILE A 232 -7.08 10.74 1.66
C ILE A 232 -8.50 10.37 2.06
N ARG A 233 -9.39 10.26 1.06
CA ARG A 233 -10.76 9.77 1.22
C ARG A 233 -10.78 8.24 1.31
N CYS A 234 -10.07 7.69 2.29
CA CYS A 234 -9.97 6.27 2.57
C CYS A 234 -10.40 6.00 4.02
N TYR A 235 -11.69 5.95 4.26
CA TYR A 235 -12.31 5.73 5.58
C TYR A 235 -12.47 4.25 5.93
N GLY A 236 -11.41 3.45 5.77
CA GLY A 236 -11.47 2.00 6.01
C GLY A 236 -12.04 1.66 7.38
N TRP A 237 -11.69 2.46 8.39
CA TRP A 237 -12.18 2.35 9.77
C TRP A 237 -13.70 2.45 9.94
N ARG A 238 -14.43 3.04 8.99
CA ARG A 238 -15.90 3.15 9.05
C ARG A 238 -16.64 1.93 8.51
N VAL A 239 -15.99 1.09 7.73
CA VAL A 239 -16.63 -0.04 7.03
C VAL A 239 -16.87 -1.17 8.01
N THR A 240 -18.10 -1.56 8.31
CA THR A 240 -18.36 -2.70 9.20
C THR A 240 -18.19 -4.05 8.50
#